data_AF-A0A535B3P5-F1
#
_entry.id   AF-A0A535B3P5-F1
#
_cell.length_a   1.000
_cell.length_b   1.000
_cell.length_c   1.000
_cell.angle_alpha   90.00
_cell.angle_beta   90.00
_cell.angle_gamma   90.00
#
_symmetry.space_group_name_H-M   'P 1'
#
loop_
_entity.id
_entity.type
_entity.pdbx_description
1 polymer ?
#
loop_
_entity_poly.entity_id
_entity_poly.type
_entity_poly.pdbx_seq_one_letter_code
_entity_poly.pdbx_strand_id
1 'polypeptide(L)'
;MTWLVASAAFVVALGLLPFALADPKDTIYSLLTHRGSLPVGGGSIWQLLVGTPYQWIPQRADVIFVLGLAVLLSLLVIVARKNLTLSSPDIYGLLALTALTLPLLAKSVWPYYFLDAYVFGVIWWLGQADPVAIGRRLIGISLPLIAVLATLLTEFEMGTNSARIRLNEGVAMGLVLAILVTALTVRLRRRDLALSLTRDR
;
A
#
# COMPACT_ATOMS: atom_id res chain seq x y z
N MET A 1 -2.03 -13.00 -25.72
CA MET A 1 -2.97 -12.28 -24.85
C MET A 1 -3.97 -13.23 -24.18
N THR A 2 -4.63 -14.11 -24.92
CA THR A 2 -5.53 -15.17 -24.40
C THR A 2 -4.91 -16.07 -23.32
N TRP A 3 -3.65 -16.49 -23.51
CA TRP A 3 -2.94 -17.32 -22.52
C TRP A 3 -2.72 -16.63 -21.16
N LEU A 4 -2.48 -15.32 -21.14
CA LEU A 4 -2.32 -14.57 -19.88
C LEU A 4 -3.65 -14.46 -19.13
N VAL A 5 -4.74 -14.20 -19.86
CA VAL A 5 -6.09 -14.17 -19.29
C VAL A 5 -6.48 -15.54 -18.76
N ALA A 6 -6.20 -16.62 -19.50
CA ALA A 6 -6.46 -17.98 -19.08
C ALA A 6 -5.66 -18.36 -17.82
N SER A 7 -4.37 -18.02 -17.77
CA SER A 7 -3.53 -18.26 -16.59
C SER A 7 -4.02 -17.46 -15.38
N ALA A 8 -4.40 -16.20 -15.55
CA ALA A 8 -4.96 -15.39 -14.48
C ALA A 8 -6.28 -15.99 -13.96
N ALA A 9 -7.18 -16.36 -14.86
CA ALA A 9 -8.45 -17.00 -14.50
C ALA A 9 -8.22 -18.34 -13.77
N PHE A 10 -7.24 -19.13 -14.21
CA PHE A 10 -6.88 -20.40 -13.58
C PHE A 10 -6.34 -20.21 -12.16
N VAL A 11 -5.44 -19.24 -11.94
CA VAL A 11 -4.91 -18.92 -10.61
C VAL A 11 -6.01 -18.43 -9.68
N VAL A 12 -6.90 -17.55 -10.16
CA VAL A 12 -8.05 -17.09 -9.38
C VAL A 12 -8.98 -18.25 -9.02
N ALA A 13 -9.29 -19.12 -9.98
CA ALA A 13 -10.13 -20.29 -9.76
C ALA A 13 -9.50 -21.24 -8.73
N LEU A 14 -8.22 -21.59 -8.86
CA LEU A 14 -7.51 -22.44 -7.90
C LEU A 14 -7.48 -21.83 -6.49
N GLY A 15 -7.25 -20.52 -6.39
CA GLY A 15 -7.21 -19.83 -5.10
C GLY A 15 -8.58 -19.80 -4.41
N LEU A 16 -9.66 -19.59 -5.17
CA LEU A 16 -11.02 -19.48 -4.62
C LEU A 16 -11.71 -20.83 -4.44
N LEU A 17 -11.30 -21.87 -5.17
CA LEU A 17 -11.97 -23.17 -5.20
C LEU A 17 -12.12 -23.80 -3.80
N PRO A 18 -11.08 -23.85 -2.93
CA PRO A 18 -11.23 -24.44 -1.59
C PRO A 18 -12.30 -23.72 -0.75
N PHE A 19 -12.35 -22.39 -0.83
CA PHE A 19 -13.33 -21.58 -0.09
C PHE A 19 -14.73 -21.76 -0.66
N ALA A 20 -14.86 -21.77 -1.99
CA ALA A 20 -16.13 -22.00 -2.65
C ALA A 20 -16.69 -23.41 -2.38
N LEU A 21 -15.82 -24.42 -2.23
CA LEU A 21 -16.23 -25.78 -1.85
C LEU A 21 -16.62 -25.88 -0.37
N ALA A 22 -15.95 -25.14 0.51
CA ALA A 22 -16.20 -25.15 1.95
C ALA A 22 -17.46 -24.35 2.34
N ASP A 23 -17.58 -23.11 1.85
CA ASP A 23 -18.74 -22.25 2.06
C ASP A 23 -18.93 -21.29 0.86
N PRO A 24 -19.76 -21.67 -0.13
CA PRO A 24 -20.00 -20.84 -1.31
C PRO A 24 -20.65 -19.50 -0.96
N LYS A 25 -21.52 -19.46 0.06
CA LYS A 25 -22.27 -18.26 0.42
C LYS A 25 -21.36 -17.23 1.08
N ASP A 26 -20.55 -17.66 2.05
CA ASP A 26 -19.59 -16.76 2.68
C ASP A 26 -18.49 -16.32 1.69
N THR A 27 -18.09 -17.20 0.76
CA THR A 27 -17.12 -16.83 -0.29
C THR A 27 -17.66 -15.71 -1.18
N ILE A 28 -18.87 -15.88 -1.73
CA ILE A 28 -19.50 -14.84 -2.58
C ILE A 28 -19.74 -13.56 -1.77
N TYR A 29 -20.25 -13.69 -0.54
CA TYR A 29 -20.47 -12.55 0.34
C TYR A 29 -19.17 -11.79 0.61
N SER A 30 -18.06 -12.49 0.85
CA SER A 30 -16.75 -11.88 1.11
C SER A 30 -16.12 -11.22 -0.10
N LEU A 31 -16.39 -11.73 -1.30
CA LEU A 31 -15.90 -11.13 -2.55
C LEU A 31 -16.67 -9.87 -2.93
N LEU A 32 -17.97 -9.82 -2.64
CA LEU A 32 -18.87 -8.78 -3.14
C LEU A 32 -19.32 -7.78 -2.07
N THR A 33 -19.12 -8.10 -0.78
CA THR A 33 -19.70 -7.32 0.32
C THR A 33 -18.64 -6.88 1.31
N HIS A 34 -18.67 -5.60 1.66
CA HIS A 34 -17.80 -5.03 2.68
C HIS A 34 -18.21 -5.54 4.08
N ARG A 35 -17.23 -6.07 4.84
CA ARG A 35 -17.43 -6.54 6.23
C ARG A 35 -17.40 -5.35 7.21
N GLY A 36 -18.52 -4.65 7.33
CA GLY A 36 -18.71 -3.51 8.24
C GLY A 36 -18.47 -3.84 9.72
N SER A 37 -18.70 -5.07 10.13
CA SER A 37 -18.63 -5.54 11.53
C SER A 37 -17.23 -5.79 12.08
N LEU A 38 -16.18 -5.74 11.24
CA LEU A 38 -14.81 -5.93 11.71
C LEU A 38 -14.41 -4.78 12.66
N PRO A 39 -13.78 -5.11 13.81
CA PRO A 39 -13.34 -4.10 14.76
C PRO A 39 -12.19 -3.28 14.19
N VAL A 40 -12.11 -2.01 14.61
CA VAL A 40 -10.93 -1.18 14.34
C VAL A 40 -9.73 -1.79 15.07
N GLY A 41 -8.64 -2.07 14.34
CA GLY A 41 -7.53 -2.88 14.85
C GLY A 41 -6.24 -2.75 14.04
N GLY A 42 -5.18 -3.43 14.49
CA GLY A 42 -3.91 -3.54 13.75
C GLY A 42 -3.12 -2.24 13.57
N GLY A 43 -3.21 -1.31 14.54
CA GLY A 43 -2.49 -0.02 14.43
C GLY A 43 -3.10 0.99 13.46
N SER A 44 -4.32 0.74 12.98
CA SER A 44 -5.05 1.68 12.12
C SER A 44 -5.24 3.08 12.75
N ILE A 45 -5.05 4.14 11.96
CA ILE A 45 -5.27 5.55 12.38
C ILE A 45 -6.69 5.80 12.90
N TRP A 46 -7.64 4.98 12.44
CA TRP A 46 -9.04 5.04 12.85
C TRP A 46 -9.27 4.74 14.33
N GLN A 47 -8.28 4.18 15.04
CA GLN A 47 -8.36 4.00 16.50
C GLN A 47 -8.63 5.32 17.23
N LEU A 48 -8.21 6.45 16.67
CA LEU A 48 -8.48 7.79 17.22
C LEU A 48 -9.97 8.15 17.28
N LEU A 49 -10.81 7.49 16.48
CA LEU A 49 -12.26 7.77 16.43
C LEU A 49 -13.09 6.80 17.27
N VAL A 50 -12.47 5.75 17.84
CA VAL A 50 -13.17 4.78 18.69
C VAL A 50 -13.64 5.47 19.96
N GLY A 51 -14.91 5.26 20.34
CA GLY A 51 -15.55 5.90 21.49
C GLY A 51 -16.04 7.33 21.22
N THR A 52 -15.85 7.87 20.02
CA THR A 52 -16.32 9.22 19.63
C THR A 52 -17.61 9.15 18.82
N PRO A 53 -18.35 10.27 18.67
CA PRO A 53 -19.49 10.37 17.74
C PRO A 53 -19.14 10.06 16.27
N TYR A 54 -17.84 10.04 15.91
CA TYR A 54 -17.35 9.79 14.56
C TYR A 54 -16.93 8.34 14.31
N GLN A 55 -17.12 7.44 15.28
CA GLN A 55 -16.78 6.02 15.15
C GLN A 55 -17.48 5.34 13.96
N TRP A 56 -18.62 5.86 13.51
CA TRP A 56 -19.33 5.33 12.34
C TRP A 56 -18.52 5.43 11.04
N ILE A 57 -17.55 6.37 10.95
CA ILE A 57 -16.72 6.59 9.76
C ILE A 57 -15.91 5.33 9.44
N PRO A 58 -15.01 4.84 10.33
CA PRO A 58 -14.27 3.62 10.04
C PRO A 58 -15.15 2.39 9.96
N GLN A 59 -16.35 2.39 10.55
CA GLN A 59 -17.26 1.25 10.47
C GLN A 59 -17.92 1.09 9.09
N ARG A 60 -18.08 2.18 8.32
CA ARG A 60 -18.89 2.19 7.09
C ARG A 60 -18.19 2.76 5.86
N ALA A 61 -17.18 3.59 6.02
CA ALA A 61 -16.62 4.42 4.95
C ALA A 61 -15.12 4.26 4.76
N ASP A 62 -14.42 3.44 5.55
CA ASP A 62 -12.97 3.25 5.46
C ASP A 62 -12.51 2.89 4.03
N VAL A 63 -13.25 1.99 3.36
CA VAL A 63 -13.00 1.61 1.95
C VAL A 63 -13.08 2.81 0.99
N ILE A 64 -13.98 3.76 1.24
CA ILE A 64 -14.13 4.97 0.41
C ILE A 64 -12.89 5.86 0.57
N PHE A 65 -12.35 5.99 1.78
CA PHE A 65 -11.12 6.74 2.02
C PHE A 65 -9.90 6.06 1.37
N VAL A 66 -9.78 4.73 1.47
CA VAL A 66 -8.72 3.94 0.81
C VAL A 66 -8.75 4.16 -0.70
N LEU A 67 -9.91 3.94 -1.34
CA LEU A 67 -10.09 4.07 -2.79
C LEU A 67 -9.95 5.53 -3.24
N GLY A 68 -10.56 6.47 -2.51
CA GLY A 68 -10.51 7.89 -2.80
C GLY A 68 -9.08 8.42 -2.79
N LEU A 69 -8.28 8.06 -1.78
CA LEU A 69 -6.87 8.46 -1.72
C LEU A 69 -6.06 7.81 -2.85
N ALA A 70 -6.27 6.53 -3.16
CA ALA A 70 -5.56 5.86 -4.24
C ALA A 70 -5.84 6.51 -5.60
N VAL A 71 -7.11 6.82 -5.88
CA VAL A 71 -7.53 7.54 -7.10
C VAL A 71 -6.93 8.94 -7.12
N LEU A 72 -7.01 9.69 -6.02
CA LEU A 72 -6.46 11.04 -5.93
C LEU A 72 -4.95 11.06 -6.22
N LEU A 73 -4.18 10.18 -5.59
CA LEU A 73 -2.74 10.07 -5.81
C LEU A 73 -2.43 9.70 -7.28
N SER A 74 -3.20 8.78 -7.86
CA SER A 74 -3.05 8.38 -9.25
C SER A 74 -3.32 9.56 -10.20
N LEU A 75 -4.42 10.30 -10.00
CA LEU A 75 -4.76 11.46 -10.79
C LEU A 75 -3.72 12.57 -10.67
N LEU A 76 -3.23 12.84 -9.45
CA LEU A 76 -2.17 13.83 -9.22
C LEU A 76 -0.90 13.47 -10.01
N VAL A 77 -0.50 12.20 -10.01
CA VAL A 77 0.67 11.74 -10.77
C VAL A 77 0.41 11.81 -12.28
N ILE A 78 -0.76 11.40 -12.77
CA ILE A 78 -1.12 11.49 -14.20
C ILE A 78 -1.08 12.94 -14.69
N VAL A 79 -1.64 13.87 -13.91
CA VAL A 79 -1.67 15.30 -14.24
C VAL A 79 -0.26 15.90 -14.19
N ALA A 80 0.53 15.55 -13.17
CA ALA A 80 1.89 16.05 -13.02
C ALA A 80 2.86 15.46 -14.06
N ARG A 81 2.65 14.21 -14.50
CA ARG A 81 3.58 13.44 -15.34
C ARG A 81 2.94 12.93 -16.61
N LYS A 82 2.69 13.85 -17.54
CA LYS A 82 2.11 13.53 -18.87
C LYS A 82 2.96 12.61 -19.74
N ASN A 83 4.26 12.47 -19.43
CA ASN A 83 5.22 11.64 -20.18
C ASN A 83 5.45 10.27 -19.52
N LEU A 84 4.61 9.85 -18.56
CA LEU A 84 4.77 8.57 -17.89
C LEU A 84 4.41 7.43 -18.85
N THR A 85 5.40 6.63 -19.25
CA THR A 85 5.19 5.42 -20.03
C THR A 85 4.94 4.22 -19.11
N LEU A 86 4.16 3.25 -19.57
CA LEU A 86 3.93 1.99 -18.84
C LEU A 86 5.21 1.17 -18.62
N SER A 87 6.23 1.38 -19.48
CA SER A 87 7.56 0.78 -19.35
C SER A 87 8.46 1.47 -18.33
N SER A 88 8.05 2.62 -17.79
CA SER A 88 8.86 3.37 -16.83
C SER A 88 8.89 2.68 -15.47
N PRO A 89 10.07 2.55 -14.82
CA PRO A 89 10.17 2.14 -13.43
C PRO A 89 9.30 2.99 -12.49
N ASP A 90 9.04 4.25 -12.84
CA ASP A 90 8.23 5.17 -12.04
C ASP A 90 6.77 4.68 -11.85
N ILE A 91 6.26 3.79 -12.72
CA ILE A 91 4.96 3.13 -12.54
C ILE A 91 4.93 2.30 -11.26
N TYR A 92 6.02 1.59 -10.94
CA TYR A 92 6.12 0.82 -9.70
C TYR A 92 6.16 1.74 -8.47
N GLY A 93 6.69 2.95 -8.61
CA GLY A 93 6.62 3.96 -7.54
C GLY A 93 5.19 4.41 -7.28
N LEU A 94 4.42 4.64 -8.35
CA LEU A 94 2.99 4.93 -8.23
C LEU A 94 2.21 3.75 -7.63
N LEU A 95 2.48 2.51 -8.06
CA LEU A 95 1.86 1.32 -7.49
C LEU A 95 2.20 1.15 -6.01
N ALA A 96 3.43 1.47 -5.60
CA ALA A 96 3.81 1.44 -4.19
C ALA A 96 3.00 2.47 -3.38
N LEU A 97 2.81 3.69 -3.90
CA LEU A 97 1.98 4.70 -3.24
C LEU A 97 0.53 4.26 -3.09
N THR A 98 -0.08 3.77 -4.17
CA THR A 98 -1.48 3.39 -4.15
C THR A 98 -1.70 2.15 -3.30
N ALA A 99 -0.76 1.20 -3.29
CA ALA A 99 -0.80 0.05 -2.39
C ALA A 99 -0.75 0.46 -0.90
N LEU A 100 -0.03 1.53 -0.56
CA LEU A 100 0.06 2.00 0.82
C LEU A 100 -1.22 2.65 1.36
N THR A 101 -2.19 3.03 0.51
CA THR A 101 -3.44 3.61 1.00
C THR A 101 -4.27 2.60 1.80
N LEU A 102 -4.17 1.32 1.46
CA LEU A 102 -4.84 0.23 2.17
C LEU A 102 -4.34 0.09 3.61
N PRO A 103 -3.05 -0.18 3.90
CA PRO A 103 -2.58 -0.29 5.28
C PRO A 103 -2.67 1.02 6.08
N LEU A 104 -2.80 2.18 5.43
CA LEU A 104 -3.03 3.46 6.11
C LEU A 104 -4.46 3.65 6.59
N LEU A 105 -5.43 3.31 5.73
CA LEU A 105 -6.81 3.74 5.87
C LEU A 105 -7.78 2.57 5.98
N ALA A 106 -7.31 1.32 5.96
CA ALA A 106 -8.15 0.19 6.37
C ALA A 106 -8.40 0.24 7.88
N LYS A 107 -9.63 -0.06 8.30
CA LYS A 107 -9.96 -0.11 9.73
C LYS A 107 -9.29 -1.25 10.49
N SER A 108 -9.00 -2.36 9.82
CA SER A 108 -8.29 -3.52 10.37
C SER A 108 -7.10 -3.80 9.47
N VAL A 109 -5.90 -3.46 9.94
CA VAL A 109 -4.67 -3.61 9.17
C VAL A 109 -3.95 -4.87 9.61
N TRP A 110 -3.48 -5.66 8.65
CA TRP A 110 -2.64 -6.81 8.90
C TRP A 110 -1.24 -6.57 8.30
N PRO A 111 -0.16 -7.11 8.87
CA PRO A 111 1.21 -6.93 8.40
C PRO A 111 1.41 -7.24 6.92
N TYR A 112 0.71 -8.26 6.41
CA TYR A 112 0.84 -8.66 5.02
C TYR A 112 0.22 -7.65 4.03
N TYR A 113 -0.60 -6.70 4.49
CA TYR A 113 -1.10 -5.60 3.63
C TYR A 113 0.01 -4.66 3.17
N PHE A 114 1.16 -4.66 3.83
CA PHE A 114 2.33 -3.88 3.41
C PHE A 114 3.16 -4.56 2.32
N LEU A 115 2.88 -5.83 2.01
CA LEU A 115 3.68 -6.61 1.07
C LEU A 115 3.64 -6.03 -0.35
N ASP A 116 2.48 -5.62 -0.84
CA ASP A 116 2.34 -5.04 -2.17
C ASP A 116 3.15 -3.76 -2.30
N ALA A 117 3.02 -2.86 -1.32
CA ALA A 117 3.79 -1.63 -1.24
C ALA A 117 5.30 -1.90 -1.17
N TYR A 118 5.72 -2.90 -0.38
CA TYR A 118 7.11 -3.34 -0.29
C TYR A 118 7.63 -3.79 -1.65
N VAL A 119 6.94 -4.74 -2.30
CA VAL A 119 7.35 -5.33 -3.58
C VAL A 119 7.46 -4.25 -4.65
N PHE A 120 6.44 -3.41 -4.79
CA PHE A 120 6.46 -2.31 -5.76
C PHE A 120 7.55 -1.28 -5.46
N GLY A 121 7.75 -0.94 -4.19
CA GLY A 121 8.80 -0.04 -3.75
C GLY A 121 10.20 -0.57 -4.07
N VAL A 122 10.44 -1.86 -3.83
CA VAL A 122 11.72 -2.53 -4.16
C VAL A 122 11.95 -2.52 -5.67
N ILE A 123 10.96 -2.90 -6.48
CA ILE A 123 11.09 -2.89 -7.95
C ILE A 123 11.38 -1.47 -8.46
N TRP A 124 10.64 -0.47 -7.94
CA TRP A 124 10.83 0.93 -8.29
C TRP A 124 12.23 1.46 -7.93
N TRP A 125 12.75 1.03 -6.79
CA TRP A 125 14.08 1.41 -6.31
C TRP A 125 15.20 0.74 -7.11
N LEU A 126 15.06 -0.54 -7.43
CA LEU A 126 16.02 -1.30 -8.24
C LEU A 126 16.04 -0.85 -9.71
N GLY A 127 14.89 -0.41 -10.24
CA GLY A 127 14.79 0.12 -11.60
C GLY A 127 15.46 1.49 -11.82
N GLN A 128 16.12 2.07 -10.82
CA GLN A 128 16.89 3.31 -10.99
C GLN A 128 18.23 3.03 -11.68
N ALA A 129 18.34 3.51 -12.92
CA ALA A 129 19.47 3.29 -13.83
C ALA A 129 20.80 3.97 -13.45
N ASP A 130 20.88 4.69 -12.33
CA ASP A 130 22.15 5.27 -11.86
C ASP A 130 22.92 4.25 -11.00
N PRO A 131 24.26 4.16 -11.13
CA PRO A 131 25.11 3.37 -10.26
C PRO A 131 25.24 4.05 -8.89
N VAL A 132 24.13 4.17 -8.17
CA VAL A 132 24.12 4.63 -6.79
C VAL A 132 24.68 3.50 -5.92
N ALA A 133 25.78 3.77 -5.23
CA ALA A 133 26.50 2.86 -4.35
C ALA A 133 25.56 1.92 -3.57
N ILE A 134 25.91 0.64 -3.53
CA ILE A 134 25.19 -0.46 -2.85
C ILE A 134 24.61 -0.06 -1.49
N GLY A 135 25.29 0.78 -0.70
CA GLY A 135 24.80 1.27 0.59
C GLY A 135 23.47 2.04 0.53
N ARG A 136 23.25 2.90 -0.48
CA ARG A 136 21.96 3.59 -0.67
C ARG A 136 20.88 2.64 -1.21
N ARG A 137 21.26 1.61 -1.98
CA ARG A 137 20.35 0.54 -2.40
C ARG A 137 19.83 -0.25 -1.20
N LEU A 138 20.73 -0.63 -0.30
CA LEU A 138 20.42 -1.35 0.93
C LEU A 138 19.48 -0.53 1.82
N ILE A 139 19.77 0.75 2.11
CA ILE A 139 18.89 1.60 2.94
C ILE A 139 17.46 1.69 2.38
N GLY A 140 17.32 1.83 1.06
CA GLY A 140 16.01 1.91 0.40
C GLY A 140 15.20 0.60 0.42
N ILE A 141 15.88 -0.55 0.45
CA ILE A 141 15.24 -1.89 0.58
C ILE A 141 14.98 -2.24 2.05
N SER A 142 15.85 -1.79 2.95
CA SER A 142 15.77 -2.05 4.39
C SER A 142 14.58 -1.34 5.02
N LEU A 143 14.25 -0.10 4.63
CA LEU A 143 13.16 0.65 5.27
C LEU A 143 11.79 -0.04 5.12
N PRO A 144 11.38 -0.45 3.91
CA PRO A 144 10.15 -1.20 3.70
C PRO A 144 10.18 -2.58 4.39
N LEU A 145 11.33 -3.25 4.39
CA LEU A 145 11.51 -4.55 5.05
C LEU A 145 11.37 -4.43 6.58
N ILE A 146 11.95 -3.39 7.18
CA ILE A 146 11.85 -3.08 8.61
C ILE A 146 10.40 -2.78 8.98
N ALA A 147 9.66 -2.05 8.14
CA ALA A 147 8.24 -1.80 8.39
C ALA A 147 7.43 -3.11 8.41
N VAL A 148 7.61 -3.98 7.41
CA VAL A 148 6.95 -5.30 7.34
C VAL A 148 7.33 -6.19 8.52
N LEU A 149 8.63 -6.28 8.85
CA LEU A 149 9.12 -7.09 9.96
C LEU A 149 8.68 -6.57 11.33
N ALA A 150 8.64 -5.24 11.52
CA ALA A 150 8.12 -4.63 12.73
C ALA A 150 6.64 -4.98 12.92
N THR A 151 5.81 -4.86 11.89
CA THR A 151 4.38 -5.22 12.00
C THR A 151 4.18 -6.70 12.28
N LEU A 152 4.99 -7.59 11.67
CA LEU A 152 4.94 -9.03 11.92
C LEU A 152 5.35 -9.41 13.35
N LEU A 153 6.43 -8.81 13.87
CA LEU A 153 6.92 -9.05 15.23
C LEU A 153 5.90 -8.59 16.27
N THR A 154 5.24 -7.46 16.03
CA THR A 154 4.25 -6.94 16.94
C THR A 154 2.97 -7.78 16.99
N GLU A 155 2.50 -8.32 15.86
CA GLU A 155 1.37 -9.27 15.90
C GLU A 155 1.73 -10.57 16.62
N PHE A 156 2.98 -11.03 16.53
CA PHE A 156 3.45 -12.23 17.22
C PHE A 156 3.56 -12.05 18.75
N GLU A 157 3.87 -10.84 19.22
CA GLU A 157 4.00 -10.54 20.65
C GLU A 157 2.68 -10.12 21.34
N MET A 158 1.56 -10.00 20.61
CA MET A 158 0.32 -9.45 21.17
C MET A 158 -0.40 -10.39 22.16
N GLY A 159 -0.06 -10.23 23.45
CA GLY A 159 -0.95 -10.40 24.61
C GLY A 159 -1.60 -9.07 25.07
N THR A 160 -2.12 -9.02 26.29
CA THR A 160 -2.98 -7.97 26.91
C THR A 160 -2.50 -6.49 26.86
N ASN A 161 -1.32 -6.18 26.34
CA ASN A 161 -0.78 -4.80 26.19
C ASN A 161 -1.01 -4.17 24.79
N SER A 162 -1.97 -4.70 24.04
CA SER A 162 -2.19 -4.44 22.61
C SER A 162 -2.41 -2.97 22.22
N ALA A 163 -2.96 -2.11 23.09
CA ALA A 163 -3.34 -0.74 22.70
C ALA A 163 -2.16 0.22 22.51
N ARG A 164 -1.19 0.25 23.45
CA ARG A 164 -0.04 1.16 23.39
C ARG A 164 0.94 0.76 22.29
N ILE A 165 1.10 -0.55 22.10
CA ILE A 165 1.95 -1.14 21.07
C ILE A 165 1.42 -0.77 19.67
N ARG A 166 0.11 -0.92 19.44
CA ARG A 166 -0.56 -0.57 18.17
C ARG A 166 -0.44 0.92 17.79
N LEU A 167 -0.41 1.83 18.76
CA LEU A 167 -0.27 3.27 18.49
C LEU A 167 1.14 3.62 18.01
N ASN A 168 2.17 3.08 18.67
CA ASN A 168 3.57 3.31 18.28
C ASN A 168 3.87 2.76 16.87
N GLU A 169 3.27 1.60 16.55
CA GLU A 169 3.31 1.04 15.21
C GLU A 169 2.66 1.96 14.17
N GLY A 170 1.41 2.38 14.39
CA GLY A 170 0.72 3.29 13.47
C GLY A 170 1.53 4.56 13.18
N VAL A 171 2.21 5.11 14.21
CA VAL A 171 3.12 6.26 14.06
C VAL A 171 4.37 5.91 13.23
N ALA A 172 5.06 4.81 13.54
CA ALA A 172 6.24 4.38 12.81
C ALA A 172 5.94 4.08 11.33
N MET A 173 4.82 3.39 11.06
CA MET A 173 4.35 3.13 9.71
C MET A 173 3.97 4.43 8.98
N GLY A 174 3.25 5.34 9.63
CA GLY A 174 2.94 6.66 9.07
C GLY A 174 4.18 7.46 8.68
N LEU A 175 5.26 7.36 9.47
CA LEU A 175 6.55 7.99 9.17
C LEU A 175 7.25 7.36 7.95
N VAL A 176 7.33 6.03 7.87
CA VAL A 176 7.89 5.33 6.69
C VAL A 176 7.17 5.75 5.42
N LEU A 177 5.85 5.88 5.52
CA LEU A 177 5.00 6.32 4.44
C LEU A 177 5.23 7.77 4.01
N ALA A 178 5.32 8.69 4.98
CA ALA A 178 5.65 10.08 4.70
C ALA A 178 7.01 10.21 4.01
N ILE A 179 7.99 9.39 4.41
CA ILE A 179 9.31 9.31 3.77
C ILE A 179 9.20 8.82 2.33
N LEU A 180 8.48 7.73 2.08
CA LEU A 180 8.30 7.19 0.71
C LEU A 180 7.56 8.16 -0.21
N VAL A 181 6.48 8.79 0.28
CA VAL A 181 5.71 9.81 -0.45
C VAL A 181 6.60 11.00 -0.80
N THR A 182 7.38 11.47 0.17
CA THR A 182 8.29 12.61 -0.02
C THR A 182 9.40 12.25 -1.02
N ALA A 183 10.02 11.08 -0.89
CA ALA A 183 11.06 10.60 -1.79
C ALA A 183 10.56 10.50 -3.24
N LEU A 184 9.36 9.96 -3.45
CA LEU A 184 8.74 9.89 -4.76
C LEU A 184 8.39 11.26 -5.30
N THR A 185 7.77 12.12 -4.51
CA THR A 185 7.40 13.49 -4.92
C THR A 185 8.63 14.29 -5.35
N VAL A 186 9.71 14.22 -4.57
CA VAL A 186 10.99 14.89 -4.88
C VAL A 186 11.58 14.35 -6.18
N ARG A 187 11.55 13.03 -6.38
CA ARG A 187 12.08 12.40 -7.60
C ARG A 187 11.26 12.75 -8.84
N LEU A 188 9.94 12.75 -8.72
CA LEU A 188 9.05 13.12 -9.82
C LEU A 188 9.36 14.55 -10.29
N ARG A 189 9.51 15.49 -9.35
CA ARG A 189 9.89 16.89 -9.63
C ARG A 189 11.27 17.03 -10.28
N ARG A 190 12.28 16.31 -9.78
CA ARG A 190 13.66 16.38 -10.32
C ARG A 190 13.75 15.92 -11.77
N ARG A 191 12.99 14.88 -12.15
CA ARG A 191 12.96 14.39 -13.53
C ARG A 191 12.29 15.36 -14.50
N ASP A 192 11.22 16.03 -14.08
CA ASP A 192 10.56 17.04 -14.92
C ASP A 192 11.47 18.25 -15.19
N LEU A 193 12.19 18.71 -14.17
CA LEU A 193 13.20 19.77 -14.30
C LEU A 193 14.33 19.38 -15.27
N ALA A 194 14.81 18.13 -15.21
CA ALA A 194 15.85 17.66 -16.12
C ALA A 194 15.36 17.57 -17.59
N LEU A 195 14.09 17.18 -17.79
CA LEU A 195 13.46 17.11 -19.11
C LEU A 195 13.15 18.50 -19.68
N SER A 196 12.77 19.48 -18.87
CA SER A 196 12.55 20.86 -19.35
C SER A 196 13.87 21.49 -19.80
N LEU A 197 14.94 21.33 -19.02
CA LEU A 197 16.27 21.89 -19.35
C LEU A 197 16.91 21.28 -20.61
N THR A 198 16.52 20.08 -21.00
CA THR A 198 17.00 19.43 -22.23
C THR A 198 16.15 19.77 -23.45
N ARG A 199 14.92 20.27 -23.27
CA ARG A 199 14.03 20.70 -24.36
C ARG A 199 14.32 22.13 -24.84
N ASP A 200 14.90 22.95 -23.97
CA ASP A 200 15.28 24.35 -24.26
C ASP A 200 16.70 24.49 -24.84
N ARG A 201 17.35 23.37 -25.20
CA ARG A 201 18.64 23.31 -25.91
C ARG A 201 18.45 22.73 -27.30
#